data_AF-A0A1I4FV48-F1
#
_entry.id   AF-A0A1I4FV48-F1
#
_cell.length_a   1.000
_cell.length_b   1.000
_cell.length_c   1.000
_cell.angle_alpha   90.00
_cell.angle_beta   90.00
_cell.angle_gamma   90.00
#
_symmetry.space_group_name_H-M   'P 1'
#
loop_
_entity.id
_entity.type
_entity.pdbx_description
1 polymer ?
#
loop_
_entity_poly.entity_id
_entity_poly.type
_entity_poly.pdbx_seq_one_letter_code
_entity_poly.pdbx_strand_id
1 'polypeptide(L)' 'MRGLDLKQDELFSYTTLEQRIPNDHPLRPLRRLVDTVLASMDRDFDGLYSRRGRASIAPERLLRASLLQVIYTVRSERQL' A
#
# COMPACT_ATOMS: atom_id res chain seq x y z
N MET A 1 10.98 13.50 5.07
CA MET A 1 10.22 13.65 3.81
C MET A 1 9.32 12.46 3.60
N ARG A 2 8.13 12.62 3.02
CA ARG A 2 7.27 11.49 2.62
C ARG A 2 7.91 10.79 1.42
N GLY A 3 7.97 9.47 1.45
CA GLY A 3 8.42 8.69 0.29
C GLY A 3 7.34 8.57 -0.78
N LEU A 4 7.77 8.21 -1.99
CA LEU A 4 6.87 7.95 -3.10
C LEU A 4 6.17 6.60 -2.93
N ASP A 5 4.91 6.54 -3.31
CA ASP A 5 4.17 5.29 -3.40
C ASP A 5 4.46 4.55 -4.73
N LEU A 6 5.70 4.10 -4.88
CA LEU A 6 6.13 3.38 -6.08
C LEU A 6 5.59 1.95 -6.09
N LYS A 7 4.81 1.62 -7.12
CA LYS A 7 4.47 0.24 -7.47
C LYS A 7 5.66 -0.34 -8.25
N GLN A 8 6.21 -1.44 -7.77
CA GLN A 8 7.31 -2.12 -8.44
C GLN A 8 6.71 -3.23 -9.31
N ASP A 9 6.79 -3.04 -10.62
CA ASP A 9 6.18 -3.97 -11.56
C ASP A 9 7.09 -5.17 -11.85
N GLU A 10 8.42 -5.00 -11.83
CA GLU A 10 9.37 -6.08 -12.06
C GLU A 10 10.41 -6.17 -10.95
N LEU A 11 10.60 -7.39 -10.42
CA LEU A 11 11.66 -7.73 -9.48
C LEU A 11 12.22 -9.10 -9.87
N PHE A 12 13.31 -9.15 -10.65
CA PHE A 12 14.09 -10.35 -11.00
C PHE A 12 13.30 -11.64 -11.38
N SER A 13 12.01 -11.51 -11.68
CA SER A 13 11.03 -12.59 -11.84
C SER A 13 10.30 -12.34 -13.15
N TYR A 14 10.15 -13.39 -13.96
CA TYR A 14 9.40 -13.36 -15.22
C TYR A 14 7.89 -13.15 -15.04
N THR A 15 7.41 -13.07 -13.79
CA THR A 15 6.01 -12.84 -13.46
C THR A 15 5.87 -11.83 -12.33
N THR A 16 4.95 -10.89 -12.50
CA THR A 16 4.61 -9.86 -11.52
C THR A 16 3.60 -10.42 -10.50
N LEU A 17 3.51 -9.81 -9.30
CA LEU A 17 2.49 -10.22 -8.32
C LEU A 17 1.06 -10.03 -8.86
N GLU A 18 0.84 -9.01 -9.68
CA GLU A 18 -0.46 -8.73 -10.29
C GLU A 18 -0.92 -9.87 -11.21
N GLN A 19 0.01 -10.50 -11.93
CA GLN A 19 -0.26 -11.63 -12.82
C GLN A 19 -0.64 -12.91 -12.06
N ARG A 20 -0.33 -13.00 -10.76
CA ARG A 20 -0.67 -14.17 -9.92
C ARG A 20 -2.07 -14.09 -9.33
N ILE A 21 -2.73 -12.93 -9.37
CA ILE A 21 -4.04 -12.72 -8.75
C ILE A 21 -5.12 -12.86 -9.83
N PRO A 22 -6.11 -13.76 -9.68
CA PRO A 22 -7.21 -13.93 -10.63
C PRO A 22 -7.94 -12.61 -10.96
N ASN A 23 -8.44 -12.47 -12.18
CA ASN A 23 -9.13 -11.25 -12.63
C ASN A 23 -10.46 -11.01 -11.91
N ASP A 24 -11.09 -12.06 -11.39
CA ASP A 24 -12.34 -12.04 -10.63
C ASP A 24 -12.10 -11.95 -9.10
N HIS A 25 -10.85 -11.81 -8.67
CA HIS A 25 -10.52 -11.81 -7.25
C HIS A 25 -11.19 -10.64 -6.50
N PRO A 26 -11.86 -10.89 -5.35
CA PRO A 26 -12.67 -9.88 -4.66
C PRO A 26 -11.88 -8.66 -4.15
N LEU A 27 -10.56 -8.78 -3.99
CA LEU A 27 -9.71 -7.64 -3.62
C LEU A 27 -9.49 -6.63 -4.76
N ARG A 28 -9.72 -6.98 -6.02
CA ARG A 28 -9.53 -6.04 -7.14
C ARG A 28 -10.45 -4.82 -7.06
N PRO A 29 -11.78 -4.95 -6.87
CA PRO A 29 -12.63 -3.78 -6.65
C PRO A 29 -12.28 -3.04 -5.35
N LEU A 30 -11.93 -3.77 -4.28
CA LEU A 30 -11.54 -3.15 -3.02
C LEU A 30 -10.27 -2.30 -3.16
N ARG A 31 -9.25 -2.79 -3.88
CA ARG A 31 -8.03 -2.04 -4.16
C ARG A 31 -8.33 -0.72 -4.87
N ARG A 32 -9.23 -0.72 -5.87
CA ARG A 32 -9.63 0.52 -6.56
C ARG A 32 -10.29 1.52 -5.61
N LEU A 33 -11.17 1.04 -4.74
CA LEU A 33 -11.82 1.88 -3.73
C LEU A 33 -10.78 2.47 -2.76
N VAL A 34 -9.90 1.63 -2.22
CA VAL A 34 -8.86 2.03 -1.27
C VAL A 34 -7.86 2.99 -1.90
N ASP A 35 -7.38 2.72 -3.12
CA ASP A 35 -6.47 3.61 -3.86
C ASP A 35 -7.12 4.99 -4.07
N THR A 36 -8.44 5.05 -4.34
CA THR A 36 -9.18 6.31 -4.49
C THR A 36 -9.26 7.09 -3.18
N VAL A 37 -9.59 6.41 -2.07
CA VAL A 37 -9.66 7.04 -0.74
C VAL A 37 -8.28 7.56 -0.33
N LEU A 38 -7.24 6.76 -0.49
CA LEU A 38 -5.88 7.16 -0.14
C LEU A 38 -5.38 8.34 -0.98
N ALA A 39 -5.70 8.38 -2.28
CA ALA A 39 -5.39 9.52 -3.14
C ALA A 39 -6.09 10.82 -2.67
N SER A 40 -7.31 10.74 -2.14
CA SER A 40 -8.01 11.92 -1.59
C SER A 40 -7.34 12.50 -0.33
N MET A 41 -6.52 11.71 0.36
CA MET A 41 -5.82 12.09 1.59
C MET A 41 -4.39 12.59 1.34
N ASP A 42 -3.96 12.70 0.09
CA ASP A 42 -2.57 12.99 -0.29
C ASP A 42 -2.01 14.25 0.39
N ARG A 43 -2.81 15.33 0.43
CA ARG A 43 -2.41 16.59 1.09
C ARG A 43 -2.28 16.45 2.60
N ASP A 44 -3.18 15.69 3.22
CA ASP A 44 -3.14 15.47 4.66
C ASP A 44 -1.90 14.67 5.03
N PHE A 45 -1.58 13.64 4.24
CA PHE A 45 -0.36 12.87 4.43
C PHE A 45 0.89 13.73 4.24
N ASP A 46 0.97 14.54 3.18
CA ASP A 46 2.10 15.46 2.97
C ASP A 46 2.31 16.41 4.14
N GLY A 47 1.23 16.93 4.73
CA GLY A 47 1.29 17.83 5.88
C GLY A 47 1.92 17.21 7.14
N LEU A 48 1.88 15.88 7.28
CA LEU A 48 2.43 15.17 8.43
C LEU A 48 3.95 14.96 8.36
N TYR A 49 4.56 15.09 7.18
CA TYR A 49 5.99 14.78 7.00
C TYR A 49 6.88 16.02 6.98
N SER A 50 8.05 15.89 7.63
CA SER A 50 9.11 16.91 7.53
C SER A 50 9.59 17.09 6.08
N ARG A 51 9.83 18.34 5.67
CA ARG A 51 10.41 18.71 4.37
C ARG A 51 11.89 18.34 4.22
N ARG A 52 12.55 17.88 5.28
CA ARG A 52 13.98 17.51 5.28
C ARG A 52 14.18 16.08 5.79
N GLY A 53 15.40 15.58 5.62
CA GLY A 53 15.81 14.24 6.08
C GLY A 53 15.44 13.11 5.10
N ARG A 54 15.70 11.86 5.50
CA ARG A 54 15.44 10.68 4.67
C ARG A 54 13.95 10.55 4.32
N ALA A 55 13.67 10.10 3.10
CA ALA A 55 12.32 9.74 2.70
C ALA A 55 11.84 8.53 3.52
N SER A 56 10.69 8.66 4.17
CA SER A 56 10.02 7.57 4.87
C SER A 56 9.34 6.63 3.88
N ILE A 57 8.82 5.51 4.37
CA ILE A 57 7.81 4.74 3.61
C ILE A 57 6.53 5.58 3.54
N ALA A 58 5.87 5.58 2.38
CA ALA A 58 4.60 6.27 2.17
C ALA A 58 3.49 5.60 3.02
N PRO A 59 2.64 6.37 3.73
CA PRO A 59 1.63 5.80 4.64
C PRO A 59 0.63 4.88 3.92
N GLU A 60 0.33 5.14 2.65
CA GLU A 60 -0.58 4.34 1.79
C GLU A 60 -0.15 2.88 1.72
N ARG A 61 1.17 2.63 1.69
CA ARG A 61 1.72 1.28 1.63
C ARG A 61 1.43 0.51 2.91
N LEU A 62 1.62 1.17 4.05
CA LEU A 62 1.38 0.60 5.37
C LEU A 62 -0.12 0.37 5.60
N LEU A 63 -0.96 1.32 5.18
CA LEU A 63 -2.41 1.22 5.30
C LEU A 63 -2.97 0.10 4.41
N ARG A 64 -2.51 -0.03 3.16
CA ARG A 64 -2.90 -1.17 2.30
C ARG A 64 -2.48 -2.51 2.90
N ALA A 65 -1.27 -2.63 3.44
CA ALA A 65 -0.81 -3.84 4.10
C ALA A 65 -1.64 -4.16 5.36
N SER A 66 -1.93 -3.16 6.18
CA SER A 66 -2.74 -3.31 7.40
C SER A 66 -4.17 -3.75 7.08
N LEU A 67 -4.75 -3.22 6.00
CA LEU A 67 -6.08 -3.62 5.55
C LEU A 67 -6.11 -5.10 5.12
N LEU A 68 -5.08 -5.57 4.40
CA LEU A 68 -4.96 -6.99 4.06
C LEU A 68 -4.84 -7.85 5.31
N GLN A 69 -4.06 -7.40 6.31
CA GLN A 69 -3.95 -8.10 7.58
C GLN A 69 -5.31 -8.27 8.25
N VAL A 70 -6.12 -7.20 8.32
CA VAL A 70 -7.48 -7.25 8.89
C VAL A 70 -8.38 -8.19 8.11
N ILE A 71 -8.42 -8.08 6.77
CA ILE A 71 -9.32 -8.88 5.92
C ILE A 71 -9.03 -10.38 6.03
N TYR A 72 -7.75 -10.75 6.14
CA TYR A 72 -7.34 -12.14 6.25
C TYR A 72 -7.07 -12.60 7.67
N THR A 73 -7.38 -11.77 8.67
CA THR A 73 -7.10 -12.08 10.08
C THR A 73 -5.62 -12.45 10.32
N VAL A 74 -4.71 -11.87 9.54
CA VAL A 74 -3.26 -12.04 9.73
C VAL A 74 -2.85 -11.17 10.91
N ARG A 75 -2.32 -11.79 11.96
CA ARG A 75 -1.88 -11.05 13.14
C ARG A 75 -0.63 -10.22 12.84
N SER A 76 -0.59 -9.03 13.43
CA SER A 76 0.62 -8.22 13.42
C SER A 76 1.70 -8.93 14.24
N GLU A 77 2.94 -8.92 13.74
CA GLU A 77 4.11 -9.39 14.51
C GLU A 77 4.28 -8.63 15.84
N ARG A 78 3.71 -7.42 15.96
CA ARG A 78 3.71 -6.66 17.22
C ARG A 78 2.82 -7.28 18.32
N GLN A 79 1.94 -8.21 17.97
CA GLN A 79 1.06 -8.93 18.90
C GLN A 79 1.60 -10.32 19.26
N LEU A 80 2.78 -10.70 18.77
CA LEU A 80 3.50 -11.92 19.11
C LEU A 80 4.66 -11.60 20.07
#